data_AF-U4UNG9-F1
#
_entry.id   AF-U4UNG9-F1
#
_cell.length_a   1.000
_cell.length_b   1.000
_cell.length_c   1.000
_cell.angle_alpha   90.00
_cell.angle_beta   90.00
_cell.angle_gamma   90.00
#
_symmetry.space_group_name_H-M   'P 1'
#
loop_
_entity.id
_entity.type
_entity.pdbx_description
1 polymer ?
#
loop_
_entity_poly.entity_id
_entity_poly.type
_entity_poly.pdbx_seq_one_letter_code
_entity_poly.pdbx_strand_id
1 'polypeptide(L)'
;MQSASYFSCNSRKQILSEIASNSDLTSEKFRECHRRICLNIDSIKPVDEYKDFTEKYKTTPTEPVKFTFDESLVEESAGKLLPNQLTVDNLTVEWLRNKLTELETSIKENQEKRTSLTNGHNSDTLANGKTTPINEINNRLSLNLETSRKDINELKCQERKMLKQTELIRTALNELGCEEAPSGCDISIDNQPAFIDNSPEERFSLDLDENEVQKLRLV
;
A
#
# COMPACT_ATOMS: atom_id res chain seq x y z
N MET A 1 -80.41 4.55 -50.01
CA MET A 1 -79.57 5.28 -49.02
C MET A 1 -79.28 4.45 -47.76
N GLN A 2 -80.25 3.73 -47.19
CA GLN A 2 -80.07 2.95 -45.96
C GLN A 2 -79.04 1.81 -46.06
N SER A 3 -78.95 1.14 -47.22
CA SER A 3 -77.99 0.07 -47.50
C SER A 3 -76.52 0.53 -47.60
N ALA A 4 -76.26 1.67 -48.25
CA ALA A 4 -74.91 2.24 -48.37
C ALA A 4 -74.36 2.74 -47.03
N SER A 5 -75.22 3.33 -46.20
CA SER A 5 -74.86 3.73 -44.82
C SER A 5 -74.53 2.52 -43.94
N TYR A 6 -75.33 1.45 -44.04
CA TYR A 6 -75.08 0.19 -43.32
C TYR A 6 -73.76 -0.48 -43.73
N PHE A 7 -73.44 -0.48 -45.03
CA PHE A 7 -72.17 -0.98 -45.56
C PHE A 7 -70.96 -0.18 -45.05
N SER A 8 -71.04 1.16 -45.07
CA SER A 8 -69.99 2.05 -44.53
C SER A 8 -69.77 1.89 -43.02
N CYS A 9 -70.85 1.66 -42.27
CA CYS A 9 -70.80 1.39 -40.84
C CYS A 9 -70.10 0.05 -40.54
N ASN A 10 -70.44 -1.02 -41.29
CA ASN A 10 -69.81 -2.32 -41.13
C ASN A 10 -68.32 -2.31 -41.50
N SER A 11 -67.93 -1.61 -42.57
CA SER A 11 -66.52 -1.46 -42.96
C SER A 11 -65.70 -0.75 -41.87
N ARG A 12 -66.23 0.35 -41.32
CA ARG A 12 -65.58 1.06 -40.20
C ARG A 12 -65.49 0.19 -38.95
N LYS A 13 -66.54 -0.60 -38.65
CA LYS A 13 -66.52 -1.55 -37.53
C LYS A 13 -65.44 -2.62 -37.71
N GLN A 14 -65.27 -3.16 -38.92
CA GLN A 14 -64.24 -4.15 -39.20
C GLN A 14 -62.83 -3.55 -39.02
N ILE A 15 -62.58 -2.38 -39.60
CA ILE A 15 -61.29 -1.67 -39.45
C ILE A 15 -60.97 -1.42 -37.97
N LEU A 16 -61.94 -0.93 -37.20
CA LEU A 16 -61.76 -0.68 -35.76
C LEU A 16 -61.52 -1.98 -34.98
N SER A 17 -62.18 -3.08 -35.36
CA SER A 17 -61.96 -4.39 -34.76
C SER A 17 -60.57 -4.94 -35.04
N GLU A 18 -60.06 -4.76 -36.27
CA GLU A 18 -58.71 -5.16 -36.65
C GLU A 18 -57.65 -4.33 -35.91
N ILE A 19 -57.85 -3.01 -35.77
CA ILE A 19 -56.98 -2.13 -35.00
C ILE A 19 -56.95 -2.55 -33.52
N ALA A 20 -58.13 -2.82 -32.93
CA ALA A 20 -58.24 -3.27 -31.55
C ALA A 20 -57.53 -4.62 -31.33
N SER A 21 -57.70 -5.57 -32.24
CA SER A 21 -57.03 -6.87 -32.17
C SER A 21 -55.50 -6.75 -32.31
N ASN A 22 -55.00 -5.87 -33.18
CA ASN A 22 -53.56 -5.71 -33.42
C ASN A 22 -52.88 -4.89 -32.32
N SER A 23 -53.63 -4.08 -31.59
CA SER A 23 -53.12 -3.25 -30.48
C SER A 23 -53.33 -3.89 -29.12
N ASP A 24 -53.78 -5.15 -29.07
CA ASP A 24 -54.06 -5.87 -27.82
C ASP A 24 -52.78 -6.34 -27.11
N LEU A 25 -52.32 -5.51 -26.17
CA LEU A 25 -51.20 -5.81 -25.27
C LEU A 25 -51.58 -6.82 -24.17
N THR A 26 -52.84 -7.22 -24.07
CA THR A 26 -53.26 -8.29 -23.16
C THR A 26 -53.24 -9.65 -23.82
N SER A 27 -52.99 -9.74 -25.13
CA SER A 27 -52.95 -11.01 -25.86
C SER A 27 -51.92 -11.99 -25.28
N GLU A 28 -52.20 -13.29 -25.39
CA GLU A 28 -51.33 -14.33 -24.85
C GLU A 28 -49.92 -14.30 -25.46
N LYS A 29 -49.82 -13.99 -26.76
CA LYS A 29 -48.52 -13.83 -27.45
C LYS A 29 -47.68 -12.72 -26.83
N PHE A 30 -48.30 -11.58 -26.50
CA PHE A 30 -47.61 -10.46 -25.86
C PHE A 30 -47.15 -10.83 -24.45
N ARG A 31 -48.04 -11.43 -23.65
CA ARG A 31 -47.72 -11.87 -22.28
C ARG A 31 -46.58 -12.89 -22.26
N GLU A 32 -46.56 -13.82 -23.21
CA GLU A 32 -45.50 -14.83 -23.31
C GLU A 32 -44.14 -14.21 -23.65
N CYS A 33 -44.11 -13.25 -24.60
CA CYS A 33 -42.90 -12.49 -24.91
C CYS A 33 -42.37 -11.75 -23.68
N HIS A 34 -43.26 -11.02 -22.98
CA HIS A 34 -42.93 -10.31 -21.75
C HIS A 34 -42.40 -11.26 -20.66
N ARG A 35 -43.07 -12.40 -20.45
CA ARG A 35 -42.65 -13.43 -19.48
C ARG A 35 -41.25 -13.94 -19.79
N ARG A 36 -40.93 -14.22 -21.06
CA ARG A 36 -39.59 -14.64 -21.47
C ARG A 36 -38.54 -13.58 -21.16
N ILE A 37 -38.83 -12.30 -21.40
CA ILE A 37 -37.91 -11.20 -21.07
C ILE A 37 -37.66 -11.17 -19.55
N CYS A 38 -38.71 -11.20 -18.73
CA CYS A 38 -38.58 -11.23 -17.27
C CYS A 38 -37.73 -12.42 -16.81
N LEU A 39 -38.00 -13.62 -17.31
CA LEU A 39 -37.23 -14.81 -16.94
C LEU A 39 -35.74 -14.70 -17.31
N ASN A 40 -35.41 -14.09 -18.45
CA ASN A 40 -34.01 -13.89 -18.83
C ASN A 40 -33.34 -12.87 -17.92
N ILE A 41 -34.03 -11.78 -17.56
CA ILE A 41 -33.52 -10.80 -16.58
C ILE A 41 -33.28 -11.47 -15.23
N ASP A 42 -34.25 -12.25 -14.74
CA ASP A 42 -34.17 -12.95 -13.45
C ASP A 42 -33.08 -14.04 -13.45
N SER A 43 -32.70 -14.54 -14.63
CA SER A 43 -31.64 -15.55 -14.76
C SER A 43 -30.23 -14.97 -14.67
N ILE A 44 -30.06 -13.65 -14.77
CA ILE A 44 -28.75 -12.99 -14.66
C ILE A 44 -28.26 -13.10 -13.22
N LYS A 45 -27.08 -13.71 -13.04
CA LYS A 45 -26.40 -13.85 -11.75
C LYS A 45 -25.11 -13.03 -11.77
N PRO A 46 -25.08 -11.82 -11.17
CA PRO A 46 -23.88 -10.97 -11.20
C PRO A 46 -22.63 -11.64 -10.62
N VAL A 47 -22.80 -12.54 -9.65
CA VAL A 47 -21.70 -13.30 -9.03
C VAL A 47 -21.04 -14.31 -9.97
N ASP A 48 -21.78 -14.79 -10.98
CA ASP A 48 -21.32 -15.80 -11.93
C ASP A 48 -20.82 -15.17 -13.25
N GLU A 49 -21.01 -13.87 -13.45
CA GLU A 49 -20.74 -13.17 -14.72
C GLU A 49 -19.31 -13.35 -15.23
N TYR A 50 -18.34 -13.32 -14.33
CA TYR A 50 -16.92 -13.48 -14.66
C TYR A 50 -16.38 -14.89 -14.41
N LYS A 51 -17.22 -15.86 -14.05
CA LYS A 51 -16.76 -17.20 -13.68
C LYS A 51 -16.08 -17.90 -14.86
N ASP A 52 -16.80 -18.04 -15.97
CA ASP A 52 -16.29 -18.70 -17.18
C ASP A 52 -15.09 -17.95 -17.76
N PHE A 53 -15.12 -16.61 -17.72
CA PHE A 53 -14.03 -15.77 -18.18
C PHE A 53 -12.76 -15.97 -17.33
N THR A 54 -12.90 -15.88 -16.00
CA THR A 54 -11.77 -16.02 -15.06
C THR A 54 -11.19 -17.42 -15.12
N GLU A 55 -12.01 -18.45 -15.33
CA GLU A 55 -11.55 -19.83 -15.49
C GLU A 55 -10.78 -20.02 -16.80
N LYS A 56 -11.32 -19.51 -17.92
CA LYS A 56 -10.69 -19.61 -19.25
C LYS A 56 -9.37 -18.87 -19.37
N TYR A 57 -9.26 -17.70 -18.73
CA TYR A 57 -8.07 -16.83 -18.81
C TYR A 57 -7.28 -16.81 -17.50
N LYS A 58 -7.43 -17.83 -16.66
CA LYS A 58 -6.71 -17.93 -15.40
C LYS A 58 -5.20 -17.93 -15.68
N THR A 59 -4.50 -16.97 -15.10
CA THR A 59 -3.04 -16.95 -15.07
C THR A 59 -2.57 -17.28 -13.66
N THR A 60 -1.41 -17.94 -13.57
CA THR A 60 -0.74 -18.12 -12.28
C THR A 60 -0.09 -16.79 -11.91
N PRO A 61 -0.42 -16.19 -10.75
CA PRO A 61 0.28 -15.00 -10.29
C PRO A 61 1.78 -15.29 -10.20
N THR A 62 2.61 -14.32 -10.62
CA THR A 62 4.06 -14.42 -10.46
C THR A 62 4.40 -14.69 -8.99
N GLU A 63 5.28 -15.66 -8.75
CA GLU A 63 5.73 -15.99 -7.41
C GLU A 63 6.33 -14.75 -6.73
N PRO A 64 5.94 -14.43 -5.48
CA PRO A 64 6.48 -13.26 -4.80
C PRO A 64 8.00 -13.36 -4.66
N VAL A 65 8.71 -12.27 -4.93
CA VAL A 65 10.16 -12.18 -4.70
C VAL A 65 10.41 -12.31 -3.21
N LYS A 66 11.22 -13.30 -2.82
CA LYS A 66 11.69 -13.45 -1.43
C LYS A 66 12.87 -12.51 -1.22
N PHE A 67 12.69 -11.53 -0.35
CA PHE A 67 13.77 -10.66 0.10
C PHE A 67 14.42 -11.28 1.33
N THR A 68 15.74 -11.43 1.28
CA THR A 68 16.57 -11.88 2.41
C THR A 68 17.67 -10.86 2.63
N PHE A 69 18.20 -10.80 3.85
CA PHE A 69 19.43 -10.05 4.09
C PHE A 69 20.58 -10.69 3.29
N ASP A 70 21.44 -9.85 2.72
CA ASP A 70 22.62 -10.30 1.99
C ASP A 70 23.75 -10.56 3.00
N GLU A 71 24.07 -11.84 3.23
CA GLU A 71 25.05 -12.28 4.22
C GLU A 71 26.46 -11.75 3.92
N SER A 72 26.79 -11.47 2.66
CA SER A 72 28.09 -10.93 2.27
C SER A 72 28.39 -9.56 2.89
N LEU A 73 27.36 -8.82 3.33
CA LEU A 73 27.50 -7.50 3.96
C LEU A 73 28.11 -7.55 5.37
N VAL A 74 28.22 -8.72 6.00
CA VAL A 74 28.74 -8.86 7.37
C VAL A 74 29.99 -9.76 7.47
N GLU A 75 30.39 -10.42 6.38
CA GLU A 75 31.53 -11.37 6.35
C GLU A 75 32.87 -10.72 6.74
N GLU A 76 33.08 -9.46 6.38
CA GLU A 76 34.31 -8.71 6.69
C GLU A 76 34.26 -7.97 8.04
N SER A 77 33.11 -8.00 8.72
CA SER A 77 33.01 -7.41 10.05
C SER A 77 33.78 -8.26 11.07
N ALA A 78 34.34 -7.64 12.11
CA ALA A 78 35.12 -8.33 13.14
C ALA A 78 34.28 -9.25 14.08
N GLY A 79 33.23 -9.88 13.55
CA GLY A 79 32.39 -10.87 14.25
C GLY A 79 31.26 -10.28 15.10
N LYS A 80 31.10 -8.96 15.16
CA LYS A 80 30.03 -8.29 15.94
C LYS A 80 28.72 -8.13 15.19
N LEU A 81 28.75 -8.11 13.85
CA LEU A 81 27.54 -8.01 13.03
C LEU A 81 27.11 -9.41 12.60
N LEU A 82 25.82 -9.70 12.79
CA LEU A 82 25.23 -10.97 12.38
C LEU A 82 24.15 -10.69 11.32
N PRO A 83 24.02 -11.56 10.30
CA PRO A 83 23.02 -11.36 9.27
C PRO A 83 21.61 -11.50 9.88
N ASN A 84 20.68 -10.67 9.41
CA ASN A 84 19.29 -10.63 9.91
C ASN A 84 19.14 -10.27 11.40
N GLN A 85 20.17 -9.71 12.06
CA GLN A 85 20.12 -9.32 13.47
C GLN A 85 20.51 -7.86 13.68
N LEU A 86 19.80 -7.19 14.59
CA LEU A 86 20.15 -5.84 15.00
C LEU A 86 21.24 -5.90 16.08
N THR A 87 22.33 -5.15 15.87
CA THR A 87 23.34 -4.94 16.92
C THR A 87 22.85 -3.90 17.91
N VAL A 88 22.88 -4.22 19.19
CA VAL A 88 22.50 -3.32 20.28
C VAL A 88 23.75 -3.06 21.13
N ASP A 89 24.42 -1.95 20.87
CA ASP A 89 25.65 -1.54 21.54
C ASP A 89 25.56 -0.06 21.95
N ASN A 90 26.64 0.47 22.54
CA ASN A 90 26.71 1.87 22.97
C ASN A 90 26.62 2.90 21.82
N LEU A 91 26.70 2.47 20.56
CA LEU A 91 26.55 3.33 19.37
C LEU A 91 25.10 3.30 18.86
N THR A 92 24.37 2.19 19.03
CA THR A 92 23.04 1.99 18.42
C THR A 92 21.88 2.02 19.42
N VAL A 93 22.12 1.74 20.72
CA VAL A 93 21.05 1.52 21.71
C VAL A 93 20.09 2.71 21.85
N GLU A 94 20.61 3.93 21.87
CA GLU A 94 19.80 5.15 22.00
C GLU A 94 18.96 5.40 20.74
N TRP A 95 19.56 5.17 19.57
CA TRP A 95 18.84 5.29 18.30
C TRP A 95 17.70 4.27 18.20
N LEU A 96 17.93 3.03 18.62
CA LEU A 96 16.92 1.96 18.62
C LEU A 96 15.73 2.29 19.53
N ARG A 97 15.99 2.83 20.74
CA ARG A 97 14.93 3.28 21.67
C ARG A 97 14.09 4.42 21.11
N ASN A 98 14.75 5.42 20.51
CA ASN A 98 14.07 6.53 19.87
C ASN A 98 13.25 6.06 18.66
N LYS A 99 13.82 5.16 17.84
CA LYS A 99 13.10 4.59 16.69
C LYS A 99 11.90 3.76 17.10
N LEU A 100 12.00 2.99 18.19
CA LEU A 100 10.88 2.21 18.73
C LEU A 100 9.72 3.14 19.11
N THR A 101 10.01 4.22 19.84
CA THR A 101 9.01 5.21 20.28
C THR A 101 8.35 5.93 19.09
N GLU A 102 9.13 6.30 18.08
CA GLU A 102 8.65 6.90 16.83
C GLU A 102 7.68 5.95 16.09
N LEU A 103 8.03 4.67 15.98
CA LEU A 103 7.20 3.66 15.32
C LEU A 103 5.89 3.41 16.07
N GLU A 104 5.93 3.32 17.41
CA GLU A 104 4.72 3.13 18.23
C GLU A 104 3.76 4.31 18.09
N THR A 105 4.30 5.54 18.06
CA THR A 105 3.51 6.75 17.80
C THR A 105 2.90 6.72 16.39
N SER A 106 3.71 6.40 15.38
CA SER A 106 3.27 6.34 13.98
C SER A 106 2.21 5.25 13.74
N ILE A 107 2.30 4.10 14.43
CA ILE A 107 1.28 3.04 14.38
C ILE A 107 -0.05 3.57 14.90
N LYS A 108 -0.04 4.27 16.04
CA LYS A 108 -1.25 4.85 16.64
C LYS A 108 -1.91 5.86 15.70
N GLU A 109 -1.13 6.79 15.14
CA GLU A 109 -1.62 7.77 14.17
C GLU A 109 -2.21 7.11 12.90
N ASN A 110 -1.56 6.04 12.42
CA ASN A 110 -2.05 5.28 11.28
C ASN A 110 -3.39 4.57 11.57
N GLN A 111 -3.52 3.99 12.77
CA GLN A 111 -4.77 3.38 13.24
C GLN A 111 -5.90 4.40 13.36
N GLU A 112 -5.63 5.59 13.89
CA GLU A 112 -6.59 6.69 13.98
C GLU A 112 -7.04 7.13 12.57
N LYS A 113 -6.09 7.36 11.66
CA LYS A 113 -6.38 7.72 10.26
C LYS A 113 -7.25 6.66 9.56
N ARG A 114 -6.93 5.38 9.75
CA ARG A 114 -7.72 4.26 9.19
C ARG A 114 -9.13 4.21 9.77
N THR A 115 -9.25 4.45 11.08
CA THR A 115 -10.55 4.45 11.77
C THR A 115 -11.42 5.59 11.26
N SER A 116 -10.88 6.79 11.07
CA SER A 116 -11.60 7.92 10.50
C SER A 116 -12.11 7.64 9.08
N LEU A 117 -11.29 7.02 8.22
CA LEU A 117 -11.70 6.64 6.86
C LEU A 117 -12.78 5.54 6.86
N THR A 118 -12.72 4.60 7.79
CA THR A 118 -13.70 3.51 7.92
C THR A 118 -15.03 4.01 8.51
N ASN A 119 -14.99 4.95 9.46
CA ASN A 119 -16.18 5.47 10.12
C ASN A 119 -16.91 6.51 9.26
N GLY A 120 -16.19 7.35 8.51
CA GLY A 120 -16.79 8.24 7.52
C GLY A 120 -17.61 7.49 6.46
N HIS A 121 -17.19 6.26 6.12
CA HIS A 121 -17.88 5.41 5.16
C HIS A 121 -19.24 4.86 5.66
N ASN A 122 -19.38 4.59 6.96
CA ASN A 122 -20.61 4.03 7.54
C ASN A 122 -21.73 5.08 7.70
N SER A 123 -21.37 6.36 7.89
CA SER A 123 -22.34 7.46 8.06
C SER A 123 -23.17 7.70 6.79
N ASP A 124 -22.55 7.59 5.61
CA ASP A 124 -23.25 7.80 4.33
C ASP A 124 -24.16 6.63 3.93
N THR A 125 -23.91 5.43 4.45
CA THR A 125 -24.72 4.24 4.17
C THR A 125 -25.96 4.08 5.06
N LEU A 126 -25.98 4.72 6.25
CA LEU A 126 -27.05 4.54 7.24
C LEU A 126 -28.16 5.61 7.15
N ALA A 127 -27.93 6.73 6.47
CA ALA A 127 -28.87 7.85 6.42
C ALA A 127 -30.06 7.66 5.45
N ASN A 128 -30.04 6.66 4.57
CA ASN A 128 -31.08 6.51 3.56
C ASN A 128 -31.62 5.07 3.50
N GLY A 129 -32.48 4.72 4.47
CA GLY A 129 -33.18 3.43 4.60
C GLY A 129 -34.18 3.08 3.48
N LYS A 130 -33.91 3.49 2.23
CA LYS A 130 -34.62 3.07 1.02
C LYS A 130 -33.59 2.89 -0.08
N THR A 131 -32.98 1.71 -0.14
CA THR A 131 -32.04 1.32 -1.20
C THR A 131 -32.83 0.95 -2.46
N THR A 132 -33.12 1.94 -3.30
CA THR A 132 -33.39 1.68 -4.71
C THR A 132 -32.05 1.38 -5.42
N PRO A 133 -31.95 0.34 -6.26
CA PRO A 133 -30.69 -0.06 -6.92
C PRO A 133 -30.08 1.01 -7.83
N ILE A 134 -30.81 2.09 -8.13
CA ILE A 134 -30.34 3.25 -8.91
C ILE A 134 -29.36 4.13 -8.10
N ASN A 135 -29.51 4.20 -6.78
CA ASN A 135 -28.58 4.98 -5.94
C ASN A 135 -27.21 4.30 -5.81
N GLU A 136 -27.14 2.98 -5.96
CA GLU A 136 -25.87 2.26 -6.03
C GLU A 136 -25.11 2.54 -7.33
N ILE A 137 -25.81 2.72 -8.46
CA ILE A 137 -25.16 3.03 -9.75
C ILE A 137 -24.50 4.42 -9.71
N ASN A 138 -25.15 5.41 -9.09
CA ASN A 138 -24.54 6.73 -8.88
C ASN A 138 -23.35 6.67 -7.90
N ASN A 139 -23.40 5.80 -6.89
CA ASN A 139 -22.26 5.56 -6.00
C ASN A 139 -21.15 4.69 -6.63
N ARG A 140 -21.42 3.93 -7.69
CA ARG A 140 -20.42 3.13 -8.44
C ARG A 140 -19.62 3.96 -9.44
N LEU A 141 -20.09 5.16 -9.82
CA LEU A 141 -19.28 6.18 -10.51
C LEU A 141 -18.34 6.92 -9.55
N SER A 142 -18.40 6.62 -8.25
CA SER A 142 -17.59 7.25 -7.23
C SER A 142 -16.17 6.70 -7.23
N LEU A 143 -15.29 7.35 -8.00
CA LEU A 143 -13.82 7.25 -7.83
C LEU A 143 -13.40 7.30 -6.35
N ASN A 144 -14.19 7.97 -5.50
CA ASN A 144 -13.98 8.09 -4.07
C ASN A 144 -14.07 6.73 -3.33
N LEU A 145 -14.97 5.80 -3.71
CA LEU A 145 -15.08 4.51 -3.02
C LEU A 145 -13.85 3.62 -3.26
N GLU A 146 -13.44 3.46 -4.51
CA GLU A 146 -12.26 2.66 -4.85
C GLU A 146 -10.97 3.33 -4.35
N THR A 147 -10.91 4.67 -4.34
CA THR A 147 -9.81 5.42 -3.71
C THR A 147 -9.75 5.16 -2.20
N SER A 148 -10.88 5.25 -1.50
CA SER A 148 -10.96 4.99 -0.06
C SER A 148 -10.56 3.55 0.29
N ARG A 149 -11.01 2.56 -0.50
CA ARG A 149 -10.60 1.15 -0.31
C ARG A 149 -9.10 0.96 -0.52
N LYS A 150 -8.53 1.58 -1.56
CA LYS A 150 -7.09 1.57 -1.81
C LYS A 150 -6.33 2.21 -0.65
N ASP A 151 -6.78 3.36 -0.15
CA ASP A 151 -6.15 4.07 0.95
C ASP A 151 -6.19 3.28 2.26
N ILE A 152 -7.32 2.62 2.55
CA ILE A 152 -7.44 1.70 3.70
C ILE A 152 -6.45 0.53 3.58
N ASN A 153 -6.29 -0.03 2.38
CA ASN A 153 -5.35 -1.12 2.14
C ASN A 153 -3.89 -0.67 2.27
N GLU A 154 -3.56 0.54 1.82
CA GLU A 154 -2.24 1.15 1.98
C GLU A 154 -1.92 1.37 3.46
N LEU A 155 -2.85 1.92 4.24
CA LEU A 155 -2.71 2.09 5.68
C LEU A 155 -2.48 0.75 6.40
N LYS A 156 -3.25 -0.28 6.06
CA LYS A 156 -3.03 -1.66 6.57
C LYS A 156 -1.67 -2.24 6.20
N CYS A 157 -1.12 -1.86 5.05
CA CYS A 157 0.21 -2.28 4.63
C CYS A 157 1.29 -1.59 5.47
N GLN A 158 1.18 -0.27 5.62
CA GLN A 158 2.10 0.55 6.42
C GLN A 158 2.11 0.12 7.89
N GLU A 159 0.94 -0.10 8.49
CA GLU A 159 0.81 -0.59 9.85
C GLU A 159 1.54 -1.93 10.04
N ARG A 160 1.35 -2.90 9.13
CA ARG A 160 2.04 -4.20 9.19
C ARG A 160 3.56 -4.06 9.10
N LYS A 161 4.06 -3.15 8.26
CA LYS A 161 5.50 -2.86 8.14
C LYS A 161 6.04 -2.29 9.46
N MET A 162 5.37 -1.29 10.01
CA MET A 162 5.80 -0.66 11.28
C MET A 162 5.74 -1.66 12.44
N LEU A 163 4.66 -2.45 12.56
CA LEU A 163 4.54 -3.49 13.58
C LEU A 163 5.68 -4.50 13.51
N LYS A 164 6.10 -4.91 12.30
CA LYS A 164 7.22 -5.84 12.15
C LYS A 164 8.55 -5.22 12.57
N GLN A 165 8.80 -3.95 12.23
CA GLN A 165 10.00 -3.23 12.67
C GLN A 165 10.02 -3.04 14.18
N THR A 166 8.88 -2.65 14.77
CA THR A 166 8.68 -2.54 16.21
C THR A 166 8.95 -3.86 16.93
N GLU A 167 8.46 -4.98 16.39
CA GLU A 167 8.75 -6.32 16.93
C GLU A 167 10.26 -6.63 16.90
N LEU A 168 10.92 -6.42 15.75
CA LEU A 168 12.37 -6.66 15.61
C LEU A 168 13.19 -5.83 16.60
N ILE A 169 12.92 -4.53 16.70
CA ILE A 169 13.65 -3.63 17.61
C ILE A 169 13.36 -4.00 19.07
N ARG A 170 12.10 -4.28 19.42
CA ARG A 170 11.73 -4.65 20.79
C ARG A 170 12.39 -5.95 21.22
N THR A 171 12.41 -6.97 20.35
CA THR A 171 13.09 -8.23 20.64
C THR A 171 14.58 -7.99 20.88
N ALA A 172 15.26 -7.25 20.01
CA ALA A 172 16.68 -6.95 20.16
C ALA A 172 17.00 -6.18 21.46
N LEU A 173 16.19 -5.18 21.80
CA LEU A 173 16.36 -4.42 23.06
C LEU A 173 16.05 -5.27 24.30
N ASN A 174 15.09 -6.18 24.23
CA ASN A 174 14.75 -7.08 25.34
C ASN A 174 15.86 -8.12 25.59
N GLU A 175 16.52 -8.60 24.55
CA GLU A 175 17.67 -9.51 24.66
C GLU A 175 18.87 -8.87 25.36
N LEU A 176 19.07 -7.55 25.23
CA LEU A 176 20.08 -6.79 25.98
C LEU A 176 19.73 -6.65 27.49
N GLY A 177 18.44 -6.54 27.82
CA GLY A 177 17.98 -6.43 29.21
C GLY A 177 18.28 -5.07 29.87
N CYS A 178 18.62 -5.08 31.16
CA CYS A 178 18.98 -3.89 31.96
C CYS A 178 20.48 -3.69 32.09
N GLU A 179 21.29 -4.49 31.39
CA GLU A 179 22.74 -4.39 31.42
C GLU A 179 23.21 -3.18 30.58
N GLU A 180 24.38 -2.65 30.93
CA GLU A 180 25.00 -1.58 30.15
C GLU A 180 25.30 -2.10 28.73
N ALA A 181 25.01 -1.29 27.72
CA ALA A 181 25.16 -1.72 26.33
C ALA A 181 26.64 -2.08 26.03
N PRO A 182 26.90 -3.19 25.32
CA PRO A 182 28.26 -3.60 24.94
C PRO A 182 29.01 -2.50 24.19
N SER A 183 30.35 -2.54 24.23
CA SER A 183 31.18 -1.66 23.39
C SER A 183 31.07 -2.06 21.92
N GLY A 184 30.63 -1.14 21.07
CA GLY A 184 30.45 -1.33 19.61
C GLY A 184 31.76 -1.54 18.83
N CYS A 185 32.92 -1.24 19.43
CA CYS A 185 34.24 -1.40 18.80
C CYS A 185 35.20 -2.15 19.73
N ASP A 186 35.84 -3.19 19.21
CA ASP A 186 37.15 -3.67 19.72
C ASP A 186 38.17 -3.41 18.63
N ILE A 187 38.69 -2.19 18.59
CA ILE A 187 39.89 -1.91 17.81
C ILE A 187 41.03 -2.35 18.71
N SER A 188 41.54 -3.57 18.52
CA SER A 188 42.83 -3.94 19.13
C SER A 188 43.87 -2.96 18.60
N ILE A 189 44.34 -2.06 19.46
CA ILE A 189 45.41 -1.09 19.17
C ILE A 189 46.75 -1.82 18.89
N ASP A 190 46.83 -3.13 19.15
CA ASP A 190 48.03 -3.97 19.04
C ASP A 190 48.56 -4.26 17.63
N ASN A 191 47.98 -3.67 16.57
CA ASN A 191 48.52 -3.74 15.20
C ASN A 191 49.19 -2.44 14.73
N GLN A 192 49.64 -1.58 15.66
CA GLN A 192 50.69 -0.60 15.35
C GLN A 192 52.07 -1.24 15.58
N PRO A 193 52.92 -1.41 14.55
CA PRO A 193 54.32 -1.72 14.80
C PRO A 193 54.92 -0.56 15.60
N ALA A 194 55.44 -0.89 16.77
CA ALA A 194 56.10 0.03 17.68
C ALA A 194 57.15 0.88 16.94
N PHE A 195 56.91 2.18 16.85
CA PHE A 195 57.96 3.18 16.69
C PHE A 195 58.03 3.96 17.99
N ILE A 196 58.75 3.41 18.97
CA ILE A 196 59.24 4.16 20.11
C ILE A 196 60.77 4.24 20.00
N ASP A 197 61.21 5.45 19.66
CA ASP A 197 62.30 6.22 20.27
C ASP A 197 63.71 5.62 20.39
N ASN A 198 64.68 6.33 19.80
CA ASN A 198 65.99 6.55 20.41
C ASN A 198 66.54 7.90 19.93
N SER A 199 66.42 8.92 20.78
CA SER A 199 67.26 10.13 20.81
C SER A 199 68.76 9.77 20.87
N PRO A 200 69.64 10.63 20.34
CA PRO A 200 70.40 11.44 21.29
C PRO A 200 70.49 12.93 20.90
N GLU A 201 70.45 13.76 21.93
CA GLU A 201 70.82 15.17 21.91
C GLU A 201 72.21 15.38 21.30
N GLU A 202 72.29 16.15 20.20
CA GLU A 202 73.49 16.90 19.86
C GLU A 202 73.14 18.37 19.68
N ARG A 203 73.60 19.16 20.65
CA ARG A 203 73.67 20.61 20.55
C ARG A 203 74.61 20.99 19.40
N PHE A 204 74.10 21.66 18.38
CA PHE A 204 74.91 22.49 17.51
C PHE A 204 74.38 23.92 17.52
N SER A 205 75.13 24.77 18.23
CA SER A 205 75.13 26.22 18.05
C SER A 205 75.90 26.50 16.76
N LEU A 206 75.25 27.17 15.82
CA LEU A 206 75.91 27.81 14.68
C LEU A 206 75.29 29.21 14.54
N ASP A 207 75.95 30.17 15.18
CA ASP A 207 76.01 31.55 14.71
C ASP A 207 76.61 31.57 13.30
N LEU A 208 76.11 32.51 12.47
CA LEU A 208 76.62 33.07 11.20
C LEU A 208 75.43 33.26 10.22
N ASP A 209 75.19 34.38 9.56
CA ASP A 209 75.85 35.69 9.52
C ASP A 209 74.82 36.66 8.92
N GLU A 210 74.72 37.90 9.42
CA GLU A 210 73.63 38.86 9.14
C GLU A 210 73.71 39.51 7.73
N ASN A 211 74.29 38.83 6.74
CA ASN A 211 74.63 39.43 5.44
C ASN A 211 74.02 38.76 4.18
N GLU A 212 73.17 37.74 4.33
CA GLU A 212 72.48 37.11 3.17
C GLU A 212 70.99 37.45 3.07
N VAL A 213 70.44 38.28 3.96
CA VAL A 213 69.02 38.68 3.93
C VAL A 213 68.73 39.79 2.89
N GLN A 214 69.75 40.45 2.33
CA GLN A 214 69.57 41.49 1.32
C GLN A 214 69.55 41.01 -0.14
N LYS A 215 69.85 39.74 -0.45
CA LYS A 215 70.09 39.30 -1.85
C LYS A 215 68.91 38.63 -2.56
N LEU A 216 67.73 38.59 -1.95
CA LEU A 216 66.49 38.09 -2.59
C LEU A 216 65.46 39.19 -2.91
N ARG A 217 65.85 40.47 -2.86
CA ARG A 217 65.16 41.51 -3.64
C ARG A 217 65.85 41.62 -4.99
N LEU A 218 65.09 41.31 -6.03
CA LEU A 218 65.38 41.52 -7.46
C LEU A 218 65.89 40.27 -8.22
N VAL A 219 65.00 39.31 -8.43
CA VAL A 219 64.68 38.78 -9.77
C VAL A 219 63.17 38.59 -9.84
#